data_AF-A0A7C3LGM0-F1
#
_entry.id   AF-A0A7C3LGM0-F1
#
_cell.length_a   1.000
_cell.length_b   1.000
_cell.length_c   1.000
_cell.angle_alpha   90.00
_cell.angle_beta   90.00
_cell.angle_gamma   90.00
#
_symmetry.space_group_name_H-M   'P 1'
#
loop_
_entity.id
_entity.type
_entity.pdbx_description
1 polymer ?
#
loop_
_entity_poly.entity_id
_entity_poly.type
_entity_poly.pdbx_seq_one_letter_code
_entity_poly.pdbx_strand_id
1 'polypeptide(L)'
;MAKPMVQLSPEIEPLVRLIEDTPRESLFDAVAGQMRQGVGYQQLLTALFLAGVRGIQPRPVGFKFHAVLVVNSAHLASLAASGNERWLPLFWALDNFKSSQARNQKEGNWVMPPVPEAKLPSASQAKQRFTEAMDNWDEEATDLAIAALVRHASATEIIELFWRYGARDFRNIGHKAIFVANSWRTLQAIGWRHAEPVMRSLAYALLAHEGTNPAQRDDVADRPWRENLKRVTRLRPDWKFGKVSPEATADLLRTLRTASAA
;
A
#
# COMPACT_ATOMS: atom_id res chain seq x y z
N MET A 1 26.95 5.38 -10.13
CA MET A 1 26.08 6.56 -9.90
C MET A 1 24.81 6.08 -9.20
N ALA A 2 24.31 6.81 -8.20
CA ALA A 2 23.05 6.45 -7.54
C ALA A 2 21.89 6.52 -8.54
N LYS A 3 20.96 5.56 -8.50
CA LYS A 3 19.76 5.58 -9.35
C LYS A 3 18.90 6.80 -8.99
N PRO A 4 18.37 7.57 -9.96
CA PRO A 4 17.41 8.62 -9.67
C PRO A 4 16.21 8.05 -8.93
N MET A 5 15.81 8.69 -7.83
CA MET A 5 14.70 8.25 -6.98
C MET A 5 13.76 9.43 -6.69
N VAL A 6 12.47 9.12 -6.49
CA VAL A 6 11.46 10.09 -6.08
C VAL A 6 11.92 10.88 -4.84
N GLN A 7 11.75 12.19 -4.89
CA GLN A 7 12.03 13.08 -3.76
C GLN A 7 10.79 13.16 -2.88
N LEU A 8 10.98 13.08 -1.56
CA LEU A 8 9.91 13.31 -0.60
C LEU A 8 9.92 14.77 -0.16
N SER A 9 8.97 15.13 0.68
CA SER A 9 8.88 16.49 1.19
C SER A 9 10.11 16.84 2.06
N PRO A 10 10.65 18.08 1.94
CA PRO A 10 11.91 18.45 2.57
C PRO A 10 11.95 18.26 4.09
N GLU A 11 10.80 18.33 4.76
CA GLU A 11 10.69 18.18 6.20
C GLU A 11 10.89 16.73 6.69
N ILE A 12 10.64 15.72 5.85
CA ILE A 12 10.75 14.31 6.24
C ILE A 12 11.90 13.59 5.54
N GLU A 13 12.33 14.08 4.37
CA GLU A 13 13.41 13.52 3.57
C GLU A 13 14.69 13.23 4.38
N PRO A 14 15.18 14.12 5.28
CA PRO A 14 16.40 13.85 6.05
C PRO A 14 16.28 12.63 6.97
N LEU A 15 15.11 12.44 7.61
CA LEU A 15 14.88 11.31 8.50
C LEU A 15 14.71 10.01 7.71
N VAL A 16 14.09 10.07 6.53
CA VAL A 16 13.99 8.93 5.60
C VAL A 16 15.38 8.50 5.14
N ARG A 17 16.23 9.46 4.72
CA ARG A 17 17.61 9.20 4.33
C ARG A 17 18.43 8.62 5.47
N LEU A 18 18.28 9.13 6.69
CA LEU A 18 18.93 8.54 7.86
C LEU A 18 18.60 7.06 8.02
N ILE A 19 17.34 6.65 7.83
CA ILE A 19 16.92 5.24 7.89
C ILE A 19 17.51 4.43 6.71
N GLU A 20 17.51 5.00 5.51
CA GLU A 20 17.99 4.34 4.30
C GLU A 20 19.51 4.12 4.32
N ASP A 21 20.26 5.15 4.70
CA ASP A 21 21.71 5.23 4.51
C ASP A 21 22.50 4.72 5.72
N THR A 22 21.93 4.76 6.92
CA THR A 22 22.61 4.25 8.13
C THR A 22 22.71 2.71 8.07
N PRO A 23 23.88 2.10 8.28
CA PRO A 23 24.00 0.64 8.36
C PRO A 23 23.11 0.02 9.44
N ARG A 24 22.68 -1.23 9.25
CA ARG A 24 21.69 -1.89 10.14
C ARG A 24 22.15 -1.91 11.59
N GLU A 25 23.42 -2.19 11.81
CA GLU A 25 24.10 -2.27 13.11
C GLU A 25 24.17 -0.95 13.87
N SER A 26 24.09 0.20 13.17
CA SER A 26 24.14 1.54 13.78
C SER A 26 22.80 2.27 13.72
N LEU A 27 21.79 1.67 13.10
CA LEU A 27 20.50 2.33 12.85
C LEU A 27 19.80 2.73 14.14
N PHE A 28 19.82 1.87 15.15
CA PHE A 28 19.14 2.14 16.41
C PHE A 28 19.76 3.31 17.17
N ASP A 29 21.08 3.43 17.17
CA ASP A 29 21.78 4.56 17.79
C ASP A 29 21.50 5.86 17.05
N ALA A 30 21.52 5.84 15.72
CA ALA A 30 21.21 7.00 14.89
C ALA A 30 19.76 7.48 15.12
N VAL A 31 18.79 6.57 15.12
CA VAL A 31 17.38 6.88 15.39
C VAL A 31 17.18 7.37 16.82
N ALA A 32 17.79 6.73 17.81
CA ALA A 32 17.74 7.19 19.20
C ALA A 32 18.34 8.60 19.37
N GLY A 33 19.40 8.92 18.61
CA GLY A 33 19.96 10.26 18.52
C GLY A 33 18.95 11.29 18.03
N GLN A 34 18.24 10.99 16.94
CA GLN A 34 17.17 11.84 16.41
C GLN A 34 16.01 12.02 17.40
N MET A 35 15.61 10.95 18.09
CA MET A 35 14.57 11.02 19.12
C MET A 35 14.96 11.94 20.28
N ARG A 36 16.22 11.90 20.73
CA ARG A 36 16.76 12.83 21.75
C ARG A 36 16.79 14.28 21.28
N GLN A 37 16.87 14.50 19.98
CA GLN A 37 16.80 15.84 19.35
C GLN A 37 15.35 16.29 19.06
N GLY A 38 14.34 15.51 19.48
CA GLY A 38 12.94 15.90 19.41
C GLY A 38 12.15 15.27 18.26
N VAL A 39 12.72 14.34 17.49
CA VAL A 39 11.94 13.57 16.50
C VAL A 39 10.84 12.78 17.22
N GLY A 40 9.60 13.11 16.89
CA GLY A 40 8.42 12.48 17.47
C GLY A 40 8.09 11.12 16.85
N TYR A 41 7.21 10.39 17.52
CA TYR A 41 6.76 9.06 17.09
C TYR A 41 6.19 9.06 15.67
N GLN A 42 5.29 10.00 15.38
CA GLN A 42 4.65 10.11 14.08
C GLN A 42 5.67 10.40 12.97
N GLN A 43 6.68 11.25 13.21
CA GLN A 43 7.73 11.52 12.23
C GLN A 43 8.55 10.27 11.93
N LEU A 44 8.93 9.50 12.96
CA LEU A 44 9.67 8.25 12.76
C LEU A 44 8.83 7.19 12.02
N LEU A 45 7.54 7.07 12.35
CA LEU A 45 6.60 6.21 11.63
C LEU A 45 6.48 6.61 10.15
N THR A 46 6.31 7.90 9.87
CA THR A 46 6.27 8.45 8.51
C THR A 46 7.55 8.12 7.75
N ALA A 47 8.71 8.39 8.36
CA ALA A 47 10.00 8.18 7.70
C ALA A 47 10.26 6.70 7.37
N LEU A 48 9.99 5.80 8.32
CA LEU A 48 10.08 4.35 8.09
C LEU A 48 9.16 3.90 6.95
N PHE A 49 7.90 4.33 6.97
CA PHE A 49 6.93 3.96 5.94
C PHE A 49 7.39 4.43 4.55
N LEU A 50 7.80 5.69 4.44
CA LEU A 50 8.22 6.27 3.17
C LEU A 50 9.54 5.69 2.66
N ALA A 51 10.49 5.37 3.54
CA ALA A 51 11.72 4.63 3.18
C ALA A 51 11.38 3.29 2.51
N GLY A 52 10.45 2.54 3.11
CA GLY A 52 9.96 1.29 2.53
C GLY A 52 9.24 1.49 1.20
N VAL A 53 8.31 2.45 1.13
CA VAL A 53 7.48 2.72 -0.05
C VAL A 53 8.30 3.08 -1.30
N ARG A 54 9.37 3.88 -1.13
CA ARG A 54 10.21 4.30 -2.27
C ARG A 54 11.43 3.39 -2.50
N GLY A 55 11.87 2.67 -1.48
CA GLY A 55 13.15 1.93 -1.49
C GLY A 55 13.01 0.41 -1.58
N ILE A 56 11.82 -0.15 -1.45
CA ILE A 56 11.58 -1.60 -1.53
C ILE A 56 10.57 -1.90 -2.63
N GLN A 57 10.95 -2.77 -3.57
CA GLN A 57 10.03 -3.16 -4.64
C GLN A 57 8.78 -3.83 -4.07
N PRO A 58 7.56 -3.37 -4.42
CA PRO A 58 6.31 -3.95 -3.93
C PRO A 58 5.90 -5.21 -4.68
N ARG A 59 6.85 -5.95 -5.24
CA ARG A 59 6.59 -7.11 -6.11
C ARG A 59 7.59 -8.26 -5.83
N PRO A 60 7.09 -9.52 -5.72
CA PRO A 60 5.68 -9.86 -5.47
C PRO A 60 5.17 -9.17 -4.19
N VAL A 61 3.85 -8.93 -4.10
CA VAL A 61 3.28 -8.26 -2.93
C VAL A 61 3.37 -9.22 -1.73
N GLY A 62 4.23 -8.91 -0.76
CA GLY A 62 4.60 -9.81 0.33
C GLY A 62 6.12 -9.98 0.44
N PHE A 63 6.58 -11.00 1.16
CA PHE A 63 8.02 -11.27 1.36
C PHE A 63 8.80 -10.05 1.86
N LYS A 64 9.78 -9.53 1.10
CA LYS A 64 10.54 -8.32 1.43
C LYS A 64 9.65 -7.09 1.59
N PHE A 65 8.50 -7.06 0.93
CA PHE A 65 7.57 -5.94 1.04
C PHE A 65 6.80 -5.91 2.36
N HIS A 66 6.93 -6.94 3.22
CA HIS A 66 6.45 -6.84 4.60
C HIS A 66 7.05 -5.66 5.36
N ALA A 67 8.23 -5.17 4.97
CA ALA A 67 8.78 -3.91 5.48
C ALA A 67 7.81 -2.72 5.42
N VAL A 68 6.88 -2.71 4.45
CA VAL A 68 5.83 -1.69 4.33
C VAL A 68 4.50 -2.17 4.90
N LEU A 69 4.11 -3.42 4.60
CA LEU A 69 2.79 -3.94 4.98
C LEU A 69 2.57 -3.98 6.49
N VAL A 70 3.62 -4.21 7.29
CA VAL A 70 3.51 -4.34 8.75
C VAL A 70 3.51 -3.00 9.49
N VAL A 71 3.79 -1.87 8.82
CA VAL A 71 3.99 -0.58 9.50
C VAL A 71 2.73 -0.15 10.28
N ASN A 72 1.54 -0.32 9.71
CA ASN A 72 0.30 -0.03 10.44
C ASN A 72 0.10 -0.99 11.64
N SER A 73 0.49 -2.27 11.50
CA SER A 73 0.39 -3.22 12.61
C SER A 73 1.37 -2.87 13.75
N ALA A 74 2.60 -2.48 13.40
CA ALA A 74 3.56 -1.94 14.36
C ALA A 74 3.01 -0.68 15.04
N HIS A 75 2.32 0.18 14.28
CA HIS A 75 1.66 1.35 14.83
C HIS A 75 0.58 1.00 15.86
N LEU A 76 -0.31 0.05 15.55
CA LEU A 76 -1.33 -0.41 16.49
C LEU A 76 -0.74 -1.07 17.73
N ALA A 77 0.32 -1.87 17.57
CA ALA A 77 1.04 -2.47 18.70
C ALA A 77 1.68 -1.39 19.59
N SER A 78 2.26 -0.34 19.00
CA SER A 78 2.79 0.80 19.74
C SER A 78 1.72 1.55 20.53
N LEU A 79 0.53 1.73 19.97
CA LEU A 79 -0.59 2.38 20.66
C LEU A 79 -1.15 1.54 21.82
N ALA A 80 -1.06 0.21 21.71
CA ALA A 80 -1.49 -0.71 22.77
C ALA A 80 -0.45 -0.89 23.89
N ALA A 81 0.81 -0.53 23.64
CA ALA A 81 1.91 -0.65 24.60
C ALA A 81 1.98 0.55 25.57
N SER A 82 2.60 0.33 26.73
CA SER A 82 2.69 1.33 27.80
C SER A 82 4.08 1.97 27.89
N GLY A 83 4.14 3.21 28.38
CA GLY A 83 5.39 3.90 28.69
C GLY A 83 6.42 3.87 27.55
N ASN A 84 7.61 3.34 27.85
CA ASN A 84 8.72 3.27 26.89
C ASN A 84 8.60 2.10 25.91
N GLU A 85 7.80 1.08 26.21
CA GLU A 85 7.61 -0.09 25.34
C GLU A 85 6.91 0.27 24.03
N ARG A 86 6.21 1.41 23.98
CA ARG A 86 5.57 1.94 22.77
C ARG A 86 6.49 2.06 21.56
N TRP A 87 7.80 2.16 21.78
CA TRP A 87 8.80 2.28 20.71
C TRP A 87 9.25 0.93 20.16
N LEU A 88 9.15 -0.15 20.93
CA LEU A 88 9.67 -1.47 20.54
C LEU A 88 9.12 -1.97 19.20
N PRO A 89 7.80 -1.88 18.90
CA PRO A 89 7.29 -2.31 17.60
C PRO A 89 7.89 -1.53 16.43
N LEU A 90 8.20 -0.25 16.63
CA LEU A 90 8.76 0.60 15.59
C LEU A 90 10.25 0.31 15.37
N PHE A 91 11.01 0.01 16.44
CA PHE A 91 12.39 -0.47 16.33
C PHE A 91 12.49 -1.84 15.67
N TRP A 92 11.56 -2.75 15.97
CA TRP A 92 11.44 -4.01 15.25
C TRP A 92 11.17 -3.79 13.76
N ALA A 93 10.27 -2.86 13.42
CA ALA A 93 9.94 -2.57 12.03
C ALA A 93 11.11 -1.90 11.27
N LEU A 94 11.93 -1.08 11.94
CA LEU A 94 13.19 -0.53 11.41
C LEU A 94 14.18 -1.64 11.05
N ASP A 95 14.38 -2.61 11.94
CA ASP A 95 15.26 -3.76 11.69
C ASP A 95 14.75 -4.64 10.53
N ASN A 96 13.44 -4.90 10.50
CA ASN A 96 12.79 -5.62 9.42
C ASN A 96 12.93 -4.88 8.06
N PHE A 97 12.85 -3.54 8.06
CA PHE A 97 13.13 -2.72 6.89
C PHE A 97 14.56 -2.95 6.38
N LYS A 98 15.58 -2.94 7.25
CA LYS A 98 16.98 -3.15 6.80
C LYS A 98 17.21 -4.55 6.24
N SER A 99 16.59 -5.57 6.82
CA SER A 99 16.60 -6.92 6.25
C SER A 99 16.02 -6.96 4.83
N SER A 100 14.90 -6.25 4.64
CA SER A 100 14.23 -6.15 3.35
C SER A 100 15.01 -5.29 2.34
N GLN A 101 15.66 -4.22 2.80
CA GLN A 101 16.52 -3.34 2.00
C GLN A 101 17.73 -4.11 1.45
N ALA A 102 18.40 -4.90 2.30
CA ALA A 102 19.52 -5.75 1.88
C ALA A 102 19.08 -6.79 0.84
N ARG A 103 17.88 -7.36 0.99
CA ARG A 103 17.31 -8.26 -0.01
C ARG A 103 16.96 -7.53 -1.32
N ASN A 104 16.35 -6.36 -1.24
CA ASN A 104 16.03 -5.53 -2.40
C ASN A 104 17.30 -5.18 -3.21
N GLN A 105 18.41 -4.87 -2.54
CA GLN A 105 19.70 -4.61 -3.17
C GLN A 105 20.21 -5.82 -3.98
N LYS A 106 20.09 -7.03 -3.44
CA LYS A 106 20.49 -8.28 -4.11
C LYS A 106 19.59 -8.61 -5.31
N GLU A 107 18.33 -8.20 -5.27
CA GLU A 107 17.32 -8.48 -6.29
C GLU A 107 17.14 -7.33 -7.31
N GLY A 108 18.23 -6.60 -7.61
CA GLY A 108 18.25 -5.55 -8.64
C GLY A 108 18.16 -4.11 -8.12
N ASN A 109 18.08 -3.94 -6.80
CA ASN A 109 18.08 -2.65 -6.12
C ASN A 109 17.04 -1.69 -6.70
N TRP A 110 15.78 -2.10 -6.68
CA TRP A 110 14.68 -1.27 -7.14
C TRP A 110 14.52 -0.04 -6.25
N VAL A 111 14.25 1.10 -6.88
CA VAL A 111 13.82 2.32 -6.23
C VAL A 111 12.70 2.93 -7.06
N MET A 112 11.78 3.65 -6.43
CA MET A 112 10.72 4.37 -7.14
C MET A 112 11.32 5.52 -7.95
N PRO A 113 11.12 5.57 -9.29
CA PRO A 113 11.67 6.63 -10.11
C PRO A 113 10.95 7.97 -9.84
N PRO A 114 11.61 9.10 -10.15
CA PRO A 114 10.97 10.41 -10.18
C PRO A 114 9.75 10.42 -11.11
N VAL A 115 8.78 11.29 -10.82
CA VAL A 115 7.63 11.50 -11.71
C VAL A 115 8.09 12.26 -12.96
N PRO A 116 7.81 11.78 -14.17
CA PRO A 116 8.09 12.53 -15.39
C PRO A 116 7.03 13.62 -15.60
N GLU A 117 7.20 14.75 -14.92
CA GLU A 117 6.21 15.85 -14.83
C GLU A 117 5.61 16.26 -16.18
N ALA A 118 6.42 16.33 -17.24
CA ALA A 118 5.97 16.72 -18.59
C ALA A 118 4.97 15.73 -19.25
N LYS A 119 4.85 14.50 -18.74
CA LYS A 119 3.96 13.46 -19.27
C LYS A 119 2.64 13.33 -18.47
N LEU A 120 2.47 14.09 -17.40
CA LEU A 120 1.29 13.95 -16.54
C LEU A 120 0.01 14.32 -17.30
N PRO A 121 -1.08 13.55 -17.16
CA PRO A 121 -2.37 13.96 -17.69
C PRO A 121 -2.92 15.16 -16.93
N SER A 122 -3.85 15.88 -17.55
CA SER A 122 -4.59 16.94 -16.87
C SER A 122 -5.45 16.38 -15.72
N ALA A 123 -5.76 17.22 -14.73
CA ALA A 123 -6.56 16.84 -13.57
C ALA A 123 -7.92 16.23 -13.95
N SER A 124 -8.58 16.78 -14.99
CA SER A 124 -9.88 16.28 -15.48
C SER A 124 -9.79 14.91 -16.14
N GLN A 125 -8.62 14.52 -16.67
CA GLN A 125 -8.40 13.23 -17.33
C GLN A 125 -7.83 12.17 -16.38
N ALA A 126 -7.25 12.56 -15.25
CA ALA A 126 -6.45 11.67 -14.40
C ALA A 126 -7.23 10.43 -13.93
N LYS A 127 -8.49 10.61 -13.46
CA LYS A 127 -9.32 9.49 -12.98
C LYS A 127 -9.68 8.51 -14.08
N GLN A 128 -10.08 9.01 -15.25
CA GLN A 128 -10.42 8.18 -16.39
C GLN A 128 -9.20 7.37 -16.85
N ARG A 129 -8.07 8.05 -17.07
CA ARG A 129 -6.83 7.40 -17.50
C ARG A 129 -6.31 6.39 -16.48
N PHE A 130 -6.44 6.67 -15.19
CA PHE A 130 -6.06 5.71 -14.15
C PHE A 130 -6.92 4.44 -14.23
N THR A 131 -8.23 4.60 -14.40
CA THR A 131 -9.16 3.46 -14.52
C THR A 131 -8.83 2.63 -15.77
N GLU A 132 -8.68 3.27 -16.93
CA GLU A 132 -8.33 2.62 -18.19
C GLU A 132 -6.97 1.89 -18.10
N ALA A 133 -5.95 2.54 -17.55
CA ALA A 133 -4.61 1.96 -17.41
C ALA A 133 -4.62 0.77 -16.44
N MET A 134 -5.31 0.90 -15.30
CA MET A 134 -5.46 -0.19 -14.35
C MET A 134 -6.18 -1.37 -15.00
N ASP A 135 -7.30 -1.16 -15.69
CA ASP A 135 -8.09 -2.19 -16.37
C ASP A 135 -7.29 -2.92 -17.47
N ASN A 136 -6.43 -2.17 -18.18
CA ASN A 136 -5.54 -2.71 -19.20
C ASN A 136 -4.21 -3.27 -18.66
N TRP A 137 -3.98 -3.20 -17.34
CA TRP A 137 -2.72 -3.59 -16.70
C TRP A 137 -1.48 -2.85 -17.25
N ASP A 138 -1.65 -1.58 -17.63
CA ASP A 138 -0.60 -0.72 -18.15
C ASP A 138 0.12 -0.01 -17.00
N GLU A 139 1.35 -0.44 -16.72
CA GLU A 139 2.13 0.07 -15.58
C GLU A 139 2.58 1.52 -15.73
N GLU A 140 3.05 1.91 -16.93
CA GLU A 140 3.55 3.27 -17.18
C GLU A 140 2.38 4.25 -17.15
N ALA A 141 1.29 3.95 -17.85
CA ALA A 141 0.11 4.81 -17.87
C ALA A 141 -0.52 4.93 -16.48
N THR A 142 -0.50 3.84 -15.70
CA THR A 142 -1.00 3.83 -14.32
C THR A 142 -0.18 4.74 -13.42
N ASP A 143 1.16 4.67 -13.45
CA ASP A 143 2.04 5.51 -12.61
C ASP A 143 1.84 7.01 -12.92
N LEU A 144 1.75 7.37 -14.20
CA LEU A 144 1.45 8.74 -14.64
C LEU A 144 0.08 9.21 -14.14
N ALA A 145 -0.95 8.40 -14.35
CA ALA A 145 -2.31 8.78 -14.02
C ALA A 145 -2.53 8.89 -12.51
N ILE A 146 -1.95 7.99 -11.69
CA ILE A 146 -2.08 8.08 -10.24
C ILE A 146 -1.30 9.24 -9.64
N ALA A 147 -0.12 9.56 -10.18
CA ALA A 147 0.66 10.73 -9.77
C ALA A 147 -0.11 12.03 -10.02
N ALA A 148 -0.82 12.15 -11.14
CA ALA A 148 -1.71 13.29 -11.38
C ALA A 148 -2.97 13.25 -10.51
N LEU A 149 -3.62 12.09 -10.36
CA LEU A 149 -4.89 11.95 -9.65
C LEU A 149 -4.77 12.30 -8.17
N VAL A 150 -3.72 11.81 -7.50
CA VAL A 150 -3.50 12.01 -6.05
C VAL A 150 -3.28 13.48 -5.67
N ARG A 151 -2.86 14.32 -6.62
CA ARG A 151 -2.64 15.76 -6.42
C ARG A 151 -3.95 16.58 -6.43
N HIS A 152 -5.04 16.02 -6.97
CA HIS A 152 -6.27 16.78 -7.22
C HIS A 152 -7.55 16.13 -6.66
N ALA A 153 -7.56 14.81 -6.49
CA ALA A 153 -8.71 14.10 -5.94
C ALA A 153 -8.67 14.04 -4.41
N SER A 154 -9.85 13.90 -3.81
CA SER A 154 -9.95 13.67 -2.37
C SER A 154 -9.45 12.28 -1.97
N ALA A 155 -9.03 12.14 -0.71
CA ALA A 155 -8.63 10.85 -0.13
C ALA A 155 -9.67 9.74 -0.35
N THR A 156 -10.96 10.09 -0.23
CA THR A 156 -12.08 9.17 -0.42
C THR A 156 -12.20 8.73 -1.88
N GLU A 157 -12.13 9.66 -2.84
CA GLU A 157 -12.20 9.30 -4.27
C GLU A 157 -11.06 8.39 -4.69
N ILE A 158 -9.86 8.64 -4.17
CA ILE A 158 -8.68 7.82 -4.44
C ILE A 158 -8.88 6.42 -3.86
N ILE A 159 -9.22 6.33 -2.57
CA ILE A 159 -9.27 5.02 -1.92
C ILE A 159 -10.41 4.13 -2.43
N GLU A 160 -11.55 4.71 -2.84
CA GLU A 160 -12.64 3.94 -3.46
C GLU A 160 -12.19 3.19 -4.72
N LEU A 161 -11.31 3.81 -5.52
CA LEU A 161 -10.69 3.14 -6.66
C LEU A 161 -9.78 1.99 -6.22
N PHE A 162 -8.97 2.21 -5.18
CA PHE A 162 -8.08 1.18 -4.67
C PHE A 162 -8.80 0.05 -3.94
N TRP A 163 -9.95 0.28 -3.29
CA TRP A 163 -10.79 -0.80 -2.74
C TRP A 163 -11.26 -1.74 -3.85
N ARG A 164 -11.69 -1.17 -4.97
CA ARG A 164 -12.08 -1.93 -6.16
C ARG A 164 -10.90 -2.74 -6.71
N TYR A 165 -9.76 -2.09 -6.96
CA TYR A 165 -8.62 -2.76 -7.59
C TYR A 165 -7.86 -3.71 -6.66
N GLY A 166 -7.84 -3.43 -5.35
CA GLY A 166 -7.21 -4.30 -4.35
C GLY A 166 -7.89 -5.65 -4.22
N ALA A 167 -9.17 -5.74 -4.57
CA ALA A 167 -9.96 -6.97 -4.57
C ALA A 167 -10.07 -7.64 -5.95
N ARG A 168 -9.40 -7.09 -6.99
CA ARG A 168 -9.57 -7.53 -8.38
C ARG A 168 -9.04 -8.92 -8.68
N ASP A 169 -8.06 -9.38 -7.91
CA ASP A 169 -7.48 -10.69 -8.11
C ASP A 169 -6.90 -11.27 -6.82
N PHE A 170 -6.81 -12.61 -6.77
CA PHE A 170 -6.32 -13.33 -5.60
C PHE A 170 -4.81 -13.68 -5.67
N ARG A 171 -4.05 -13.04 -6.57
CA ARG A 171 -2.60 -13.27 -6.66
C ARG A 171 -1.91 -12.81 -5.39
N ASN A 172 -0.79 -13.46 -5.07
CA ASN A 172 -0.06 -13.24 -3.83
C ASN A 172 -0.96 -13.41 -2.60
N ILE A 173 -1.89 -14.38 -2.57
CA ILE A 173 -2.66 -14.76 -1.37
C ILE A 173 -3.35 -13.55 -0.71
N GLY A 174 -3.89 -12.63 -1.51
CA GLY A 174 -4.60 -11.46 -1.00
C GLY A 174 -3.74 -10.33 -0.40
N HIS A 175 -2.41 -10.39 -0.49
CA HIS A 175 -1.53 -9.32 0.03
C HIS A 175 -1.80 -7.95 -0.62
N LYS A 176 -2.33 -7.92 -1.84
CA LYS A 176 -2.80 -6.70 -2.52
C LYS A 176 -3.86 -5.95 -1.69
N ALA A 177 -4.90 -6.64 -1.24
CA ALA A 177 -5.95 -6.05 -0.41
C ALA A 177 -5.42 -5.60 0.96
N ILE A 178 -4.50 -6.36 1.56
CA ILE A 178 -3.80 -5.98 2.80
C ILE A 178 -3.04 -4.67 2.59
N PHE A 179 -2.33 -4.53 1.46
CA PHE A 179 -1.57 -3.32 1.18
C PHE A 179 -2.48 -2.09 1.02
N VAL A 180 -3.62 -2.21 0.34
CA VAL A 180 -4.58 -1.11 0.25
C VAL A 180 -5.08 -0.72 1.65
N ALA A 181 -5.49 -1.72 2.44
CA ALA A 181 -6.05 -1.49 3.76
C ALA A 181 -5.06 -0.83 4.72
N ASN A 182 -3.81 -1.27 4.71
CA ASN A 182 -2.77 -0.69 5.56
C ASN A 182 -2.27 0.65 5.02
N SER A 183 -2.26 0.89 3.71
CA SER A 183 -1.94 2.21 3.15
C SER A 183 -2.96 3.25 3.58
N TRP A 184 -4.26 2.93 3.51
CA TRP A 184 -5.33 3.81 4.00
C TRP A 184 -5.12 4.16 5.47
N ARG A 185 -4.95 3.14 6.33
CA ARG A 185 -4.81 3.33 7.79
C ARG A 185 -3.54 4.08 8.16
N THR A 186 -2.40 3.74 7.56
CA THR A 186 -1.15 4.45 7.79
C THR A 186 -1.29 5.92 7.39
N LEU A 187 -1.91 6.23 6.25
CA LEU A 187 -2.14 7.62 5.81
C LEU A 187 -3.08 8.40 6.73
N GLN A 188 -4.00 7.75 7.45
CA GLN A 188 -4.77 8.41 8.53
C GLN A 188 -3.85 8.82 9.69
N ALA A 189 -2.83 8.02 10.00
CA ALA A 189 -1.88 8.29 11.08
C ALA A 189 -0.80 9.30 10.67
N ILE A 190 -0.27 9.22 9.44
CA ILE A 190 0.89 10.05 9.00
C ILE A 190 0.48 11.29 8.19
N GLY A 191 -0.76 11.32 7.68
CA GLY A 191 -1.32 12.41 6.89
C GLY A 191 -1.23 12.19 5.38
N TRP A 192 -2.28 12.61 4.68
CA TRP A 192 -2.44 12.45 3.22
C TRP A 192 -1.52 13.32 2.36
N ARG A 193 -0.83 14.30 2.95
CA ARG A 193 0.25 15.04 2.26
C ARG A 193 1.38 14.13 1.76
N HIS A 194 1.51 12.93 2.32
CA HIS A 194 2.49 11.93 1.90
C HIS A 194 1.93 10.90 0.90
N ALA A 195 0.71 11.09 0.38
CA ALA A 195 -0.01 10.06 -0.36
C ALA A 195 0.59 9.74 -1.74
N GLU A 196 1.20 10.70 -2.44
CA GLU A 196 1.67 10.48 -3.82
C GLU A 196 2.61 9.27 -3.99
N PRO A 197 3.75 9.18 -3.29
CA PRO A 197 4.62 8.00 -3.39
C PRO A 197 3.91 6.72 -2.91
N VAL A 198 2.99 6.82 -1.94
CA VAL A 198 2.26 5.67 -1.41
C VAL A 198 1.29 5.11 -2.46
N MET A 199 0.52 5.97 -3.12
CA MET A 199 -0.45 5.58 -4.14
C MET A 199 0.25 5.07 -5.41
N ARG A 200 1.39 5.67 -5.79
CA ARG A 200 2.24 5.15 -6.89
C ARG A 200 2.75 3.74 -6.58
N SER A 201 3.30 3.52 -5.39
CA SER A 201 3.76 2.20 -4.94
C SER A 201 2.61 1.19 -4.90
N LEU A 202 1.45 1.59 -4.39
CA LEU A 202 0.24 0.77 -4.32
C LEU A 202 -0.26 0.37 -5.71
N ALA A 203 -0.38 1.33 -6.65
CA ALA A 203 -0.81 1.05 -8.01
C ALA A 203 0.16 0.10 -8.72
N TYR A 204 1.47 0.33 -8.57
CA TYR A 204 2.49 -0.58 -9.05
C TYR A 204 2.33 -1.98 -8.43
N ALA A 205 2.09 -2.10 -7.12
CA ALA A 205 1.86 -3.40 -6.46
C ALA A 205 0.62 -4.14 -7.01
N LEU A 206 -0.48 -3.42 -7.24
CA LEU A 206 -1.75 -4.00 -7.70
C LEU A 206 -1.66 -4.56 -9.12
N LEU A 207 -0.76 -4.03 -9.95
CA LEU A 207 -0.51 -4.53 -11.30
C LEU A 207 0.45 -5.73 -11.35
N ALA A 208 0.98 -6.20 -10.22
CA ALA A 208 1.87 -7.37 -10.19
C ALA A 208 1.16 -8.64 -10.73
N HIS A 209 1.75 -9.25 -11.76
CA HIS A 209 1.33 -10.50 -12.38
C HIS A 209 2.53 -11.21 -13.02
N GLU A 210 2.34 -12.48 -13.37
CA GLU A 210 3.31 -13.30 -14.11
C GLU A 210 2.70 -13.74 -15.45
N GLY A 211 3.54 -13.95 -16.47
CA GLY A 211 3.10 -14.35 -17.81
C GLY A 211 2.47 -13.21 -18.61
N THR A 212 1.48 -13.53 -19.44
CA THR A 212 0.78 -12.55 -20.29
C THR A 212 -0.16 -11.63 -19.50
N ASN A 213 -0.50 -10.50 -20.09
CA ASN A 213 -1.40 -9.49 -19.52
C ASN A 213 -2.72 -10.12 -19.02
N PRO A 214 -3.12 -9.93 -17.74
CA PRO A 214 -4.33 -10.54 -17.19
C PRO A 214 -5.65 -10.05 -17.82
N ALA A 215 -5.66 -8.88 -18.47
CA ALA A 215 -6.80 -8.43 -19.27
C ALA A 215 -7.06 -9.33 -20.50
N GLN A 216 -6.05 -10.07 -20.96
CA GLN A 216 -6.11 -10.86 -22.20
C GLN A 216 -6.20 -12.37 -21.96
N ARG A 217 -6.37 -12.82 -20.71
CA ARG A 217 -6.44 -14.25 -20.38
C ARG A 217 -7.51 -14.55 -19.34
N ASP A 218 -7.82 -15.84 -19.18
CA ASP A 218 -8.64 -16.34 -18.07
C ASP A 218 -7.79 -17.12 -17.08
N ASP A 219 -7.37 -16.46 -16.02
CA ASP A 219 -6.58 -17.02 -14.93
C ASP A 219 -7.48 -17.29 -13.71
N VAL A 220 -7.24 -18.41 -13.03
CA VAL A 220 -7.96 -18.81 -11.82
C VAL A 220 -7.97 -17.70 -10.77
N ALA A 221 -6.88 -16.91 -10.67
CA ALA A 221 -6.79 -15.81 -9.72
C ALA A 221 -7.74 -14.64 -10.01
N ASP A 222 -8.22 -14.47 -11.26
CA ASP A 222 -9.14 -13.39 -11.67
C ASP A 222 -10.61 -13.81 -11.61
N ARG A 223 -10.90 -15.12 -11.66
CA ARG A 223 -12.26 -15.65 -11.73
C ARG A 223 -13.17 -15.20 -10.59
N PRO A 224 -12.74 -15.19 -9.31
CA PRO A 224 -13.60 -14.75 -8.21
C PRO A 224 -14.12 -13.33 -8.40
N TRP A 225 -13.27 -12.42 -8.88
CA TRP A 225 -13.65 -11.05 -9.18
C TRP A 225 -14.67 -10.97 -10.33
N ARG A 226 -14.40 -11.66 -11.44
CA ARG A 226 -15.30 -11.68 -12.61
C ARG A 226 -16.67 -12.23 -12.27
N GLU A 227 -16.73 -13.30 -11.47
CA GLU A 227 -17.99 -13.86 -10.99
C GLU A 227 -18.70 -12.93 -10.00
N ASN A 228 -17.96 -12.25 -9.12
CA ASN A 228 -18.55 -11.28 -8.20
C ASN A 228 -19.15 -10.07 -8.94
N LEU A 229 -18.57 -9.63 -10.06
CA LEU A 229 -19.18 -8.60 -10.92
C LEU A 229 -20.53 -9.05 -11.51
N LYS A 230 -20.73 -10.35 -11.76
CA LYS A 230 -22.04 -10.89 -12.17
C LYS A 230 -23.01 -11.00 -11.01
N ARG A 231 -22.51 -11.29 -9.80
CA ARG A 231 -23.34 -11.44 -8.59
C ARG A 231 -23.82 -10.09 -8.06
N VAL A 232 -23.01 -9.04 -8.14
CA VAL A 232 -23.35 -7.71 -7.61
C VAL A 232 -24.60 -7.12 -8.28
N THR A 233 -24.88 -7.48 -9.54
CA THR A 233 -26.10 -7.05 -10.25
C THR A 233 -27.39 -7.65 -9.67
N ARG A 234 -27.26 -8.68 -8.83
CA ARG A 234 -28.38 -9.33 -8.12
C ARG A 234 -28.62 -8.74 -6.74
N LEU A 235 -27.73 -7.87 -6.24
CA LEU A 235 -27.95 -7.17 -4.99
C LEU A 235 -29.07 -6.14 -5.19
N ARG A 236 -30.07 -6.17 -4.33
CA ARG A 236 -31.16 -5.20 -4.38
C ARG A 236 -30.63 -3.80 -4.06
N PRO A 237 -31.18 -2.73 -4.65
CA PRO A 237 -30.78 -1.35 -4.34
C PRO A 237 -30.90 -1.00 -2.86
N ASP A 238 -31.82 -1.65 -2.15
CA ASP A 238 -32.11 -1.43 -0.75
C ASP A 238 -31.34 -2.36 0.21
N TRP A 239 -30.29 -3.06 -0.25
CA TRP A 239 -29.60 -4.10 0.55
C TRP A 239 -29.02 -3.60 1.88
N LYS A 240 -28.77 -2.28 2.02
CA LYS A 240 -28.30 -1.66 3.27
C LYS A 240 -29.45 -1.33 4.25
N PHE A 241 -30.70 -1.47 3.84
CA PHE A 241 -31.88 -1.17 4.61
C PHE A 241 -32.63 -2.47 4.95
N GLY A 242 -33.27 -2.51 6.12
CA GLY A 242 -34.01 -3.68 6.57
C GLY A 242 -34.18 -3.73 8.09
N LYS A 243 -34.74 -4.84 8.58
CA LYS A 243 -34.85 -5.13 10.02
C LYS A 243 -33.76 -6.13 10.41
N VAL A 244 -33.16 -5.93 11.58
CA VAL A 244 -32.26 -6.91 12.18
C VAL A 244 -33.06 -8.18 12.49
N SER A 245 -32.60 -9.34 12.02
CA SER A 245 -33.20 -10.65 12.29
C SER A 245 -32.13 -11.60 12.87
N PRO A 246 -32.36 -12.14 14.08
CA PRO A 246 -31.52 -13.19 14.64
C PRO A 246 -31.45 -14.44 13.75
N GLU A 247 -32.55 -14.79 13.09
CA GLU A 247 -32.65 -15.94 12.20
C GLU A 247 -31.78 -15.75 10.95
N ALA A 248 -31.85 -14.58 10.32
CA ALA A 248 -31.00 -14.23 9.18
C ALA A 248 -29.51 -14.21 9.56
N THR A 249 -29.19 -13.78 10.78
CA THR A 249 -27.82 -13.80 11.31
C THR A 249 -27.33 -15.24 11.51
N ALA A 250 -28.15 -16.11 12.09
CA ALA A 250 -27.83 -17.52 12.28
C ALA A 250 -27.64 -18.26 10.93
N ASP A 251 -28.46 -17.93 9.94
CA ASP A 251 -28.38 -18.49 8.59
C ASP A 251 -27.12 -18.02 7.84
N LEU A 252 -26.78 -16.73 7.93
CA LEU A 252 -25.52 -16.19 7.40
C LEU A 252 -24.32 -16.87 8.06
N LEU A 253 -24.31 -17.02 9.39
CA LEU A 253 -23.22 -17.69 10.11
C LEU A 253 -23.09 -19.16 9.70
N ARG A 254 -24.21 -19.87 9.53
CA ARG A 254 -24.21 -21.25 9.02
C ARG A 254 -23.59 -21.31 7.63
N THR A 255 -24.04 -20.43 6.73
CA THR A 255 -23.52 -20.31 5.37
C THR A 255 -22.01 -20.08 5.37
N LEU A 256 -21.51 -19.12 6.17
CA LEU A 256 -20.07 -18.84 6.26
C LEU A 256 -19.25 -20.01 6.81
N ARG A 257 -19.83 -20.84 7.69
CA ARG A 257 -19.17 -22.03 8.27
C ARG A 257 -19.17 -23.24 7.34
N THR A 258 -20.17 -23.37 6.46
CA THR A 258 -20.31 -24.53 5.56
C THR A 258 -19.92 -24.22 4.13
N ALA A 259 -19.69 -22.96 3.77
CA ALA A 259 -19.27 -22.57 2.44
C ALA A 259 -17.88 -23.13 2.12
N SER A 260 -17.72 -23.70 0.93
CA SER A 260 -16.43 -23.99 0.33
C SER A 260 -16.05 -22.91 -0.67
N ALA A 261 -14.75 -22.73 -0.92
CA ALA A 261 -14.31 -22.01 -2.11
C ALA A 261 -14.87 -22.74 -3.35
N ALA A 262 -15.51 -21.99 -4.23
CA ALA A 262 -16.01 -22.50 -5.52
C ALA A 262 -14.89 -22.53 -6.56
#